data_AF-A0A2M7CPG9-F1
#
_entry.id   AF-A0A2M7CPG9-F1
#
_cell.length_a   1.000
_cell.length_b   1.000
_cell.length_c   1.000
_cell.angle_alpha   90.00
_cell.angle_beta   90.00
_cell.angle_gamma   90.00
#
_symmetry.space_group_name_H-M   'P 1'
#
loop_
_entity.id
_entity.type
_entity.pdbx_description
1 polymer ?
#
loop_
_entity_poly.entity_id
_entity_poly.type
_entity_poly.pdbx_seq_one_letter_code
_entity_poly.pdbx_strand_id
1 'polypeptide(L)'
;MKSRAVQITRYFFYLLAALWLVVGINYLGQSDGQMIYNVIAGLMFASIFVFIALGANITRKPVYWVGVIFLAICIVLVIFDQFGLADLVALILFIVPLVIMLAKRKEFIAA
;
A
#
# COMPACT_ATOMS: atom_id res chain seq x y z
N MET A 1 -11.58 7.38 21.35
CA MET A 1 -12.11 6.55 20.24
C MET A 1 -11.31 6.87 18.98
N LYS A 2 -10.77 5.88 18.25
CA LYS A 2 -10.06 6.15 16.98
C LYS A 2 -11.05 6.69 15.95
N SER A 3 -10.72 7.79 15.28
CA SER A 3 -11.60 8.37 14.25
C SER A 3 -11.96 7.35 13.17
N ARG A 4 -13.16 7.46 12.60
CA ARG A 4 -13.61 6.63 11.46
C ARG A 4 -12.62 6.70 10.29
N ALA A 5 -12.06 7.88 9.99
CA ALA A 5 -11.09 8.03 8.90
C ALA A 5 -9.82 7.19 9.15
N VAL A 6 -9.31 7.21 10.39
CA VAL A 6 -8.15 6.39 10.79
C VAL A 6 -8.46 4.91 10.61
N GLN A 7 -9.65 4.45 11.03
CA GLN A 7 -10.01 3.03 10.90
C GLN A 7 -10.15 2.61 9.43
N ILE A 8 -10.79 3.44 8.61
CA ILE A 8 -10.93 3.18 7.17
C ILE A 8 -9.55 3.08 6.52
N THR A 9 -8.66 4.04 6.72
CA THR A 9 -7.29 4.01 6.17
C THR A 9 -6.51 2.76 6.63
N ARG A 10 -6.70 2.31 7.87
CA ARG A 10 -6.08 1.06 8.36
C ARG A 10 -6.58 -0.16 7.58
N TYR A 11 -7.88 -0.26 7.34
CA TYR A 11 -8.45 -1.34 6.54
C TYR A 11 -7.91 -1.33 5.11
N PHE A 12 -7.77 -0.16 4.50
CA PHE A 12 -7.12 -0.04 3.19
C PHE A 12 -5.68 -0.57 3.20
N PHE A 13 -4.88 -0.22 4.20
CA PHE A 13 -3.51 -0.76 4.31
C PHE A 13 -3.49 -2.28 4.50
N TYR A 14 -4.39 -2.85 5.30
CA TYR A 14 -4.46 -4.30 5.45
C TYR A 14 -4.98 -5.00 4.20
N LEU A 15 -5.88 -4.37 3.46
CA LEU A 15 -6.36 -4.88 2.18
C LEU A 15 -5.27 -4.82 1.10
N LEU A 16 -4.47 -3.76 1.07
CA LEU A 16 -3.26 -3.69 0.24
C LEU A 16 -2.27 -4.78 0.61
N ALA A 17 -2.02 -5.02 1.90
CA ALA A 17 -1.16 -6.10 2.35
C ALA A 17 -1.66 -7.48 1.85
N ALA A 18 -2.97 -7.74 1.92
CA ALA A 18 -3.57 -8.97 1.42
C ALA A 18 -3.48 -9.08 -0.11
N LEU A 19 -3.71 -7.99 -0.85
CA LEU A 19 -3.58 -7.97 -2.30
C LEU A 19 -2.13 -8.26 -2.73
N TRP A 20 -1.15 -7.62 -2.09
CA TRP A 20 0.27 -7.85 -2.36
C TRP A 20 0.71 -9.28 -2.05
N LEU A 21 0.09 -9.92 -1.05
CA LEU A 21 0.33 -11.33 -0.76
C LEU A 21 -0.11 -12.22 -1.93
N VAL A 22 -1.32 -12.01 -2.44
CA VAL A 22 -1.86 -12.78 -3.58
C VAL A 22 -0.98 -12.57 -4.82
N VAL A 23 -0.60 -11.33 -5.11
CA VAL A 23 0.28 -11.00 -6.24
C VAL A 23 1.67 -11.63 -6.08
N GLY A 24 2.28 -11.53 -4.90
CA GLY A 24 3.59 -12.13 -4.62
C GLY A 24 3.62 -13.65 -4.78
N ILE A 25 2.57 -14.34 -4.33
CA ILE A 25 2.41 -15.79 -4.53
C ILE A 25 2.30 -16.14 -6.02
N ASN A 26 1.53 -15.36 -6.79
CA ASN A 26 1.41 -15.57 -8.23
C ASN A 26 2.76 -15.43 -8.95
N TYR A 27 3.57 -14.44 -8.57
CA TYR A 27 4.92 -14.25 -9.12
C TYR A 27 5.89 -15.39 -8.78
N LEU A 28 5.79 -15.99 -7.59
CA LEU A 28 6.56 -17.20 -7.27
C LEU A 28 6.16 -18.38 -8.17
N GLY A 29 4.86 -18.53 -8.45
CA GLY A 29 4.35 -19.58 -9.34
C GLY A 29 4.79 -19.44 -10.80
N GLN A 30 5.13 -18.23 -11.24
CA GLN A 30 5.59 -17.91 -12.59
C GLN A 30 7.12 -17.91 -12.72
N SER A 31 7.84 -18.32 -11.67
CA SER A 31 9.29 -18.14 -11.60
C SER A 31 10.03 -18.78 -12.78
N ASP A 32 9.59 -19.92 -13.34
CA ASP A 32 10.20 -20.64 -14.47
C ASP A 32 11.76 -20.66 -14.51
N GLY A 33 12.41 -20.55 -13.35
CA GLY A 33 13.87 -20.41 -13.21
C GLY A 33 14.45 -19.02 -13.47
N GLN A 34 13.65 -18.02 -13.89
CA GLN A 34 14.09 -16.64 -14.03
C GLN A 34 14.17 -15.94 -12.67
N MET A 35 15.38 -15.52 -12.30
CA MET A 35 15.65 -14.84 -11.02
C MET A 35 14.82 -13.56 -10.83
N ILE A 36 14.45 -12.88 -11.93
CA ILE A 36 13.71 -11.62 -11.87
C ILE A 36 12.35 -11.75 -11.18
N TYR A 37 11.63 -12.86 -11.41
CA TYR A 37 10.32 -13.09 -10.78
C TYR A 37 10.44 -13.35 -9.27
N ASN A 38 11.52 -14.00 -8.82
CA ASN A 38 11.80 -14.19 -7.40
C ASN A 38 12.15 -12.87 -6.71
N VAL A 39 12.90 -11.99 -7.40
CA VAL A 39 13.20 -10.64 -6.90
C VAL A 39 11.91 -9.81 -6.79
N ILE A 40 11.06 -9.83 -7.83
CA ILE A 40 9.77 -9.14 -7.81
C ILE A 40 8.89 -9.68 -6.68
N ALA A 41 8.76 -11.01 -6.56
CA ALA A 41 8.00 -11.62 -5.47
C ALA A 41 8.55 -11.18 -4.09
N GLY A 42 9.87 -11.19 -3.91
CA GLY A 42 10.52 -10.72 -2.68
C GLY A 42 10.17 -9.26 -2.35
N LEU A 43 10.17 -8.36 -3.34
CA LEU A 43 9.74 -6.97 -3.18
C LEU A 43 8.26 -6.86 -2.83
N MET A 44 7.41 -7.69 -3.43
CA MET A 44 5.99 -7.74 -3.10
C MET A 44 5.79 -8.17 -1.63
N PHE A 45 6.47 -9.23 -1.18
CA PHE A 45 6.39 -9.67 0.22
C PHE A 45 6.93 -8.62 1.19
N ALA A 46 8.04 -7.93 0.86
CA ALA A 46 8.57 -6.85 1.69
C ALA A 46 7.53 -5.72 1.86
N SER A 47 6.80 -5.40 0.80
CA SER A 47 5.75 -4.36 0.80
C SER A 47 4.58 -4.70 1.73
N ILE A 48 4.25 -5.99 1.92
CA ILE A 48 3.22 -6.44 2.87
C ILE A 48 3.54 -5.95 4.28
N PHE A 49 4.79 -6.14 4.73
CA PHE A 49 5.21 -5.71 6.07
C PHE A 49 5.16 -4.19 6.21
N VAL A 50 5.50 -3.46 5.14
CA VAL A 50 5.38 -2.00 5.10
C VAL A 50 3.92 -1.59 5.27
N PHE A 51 2.99 -2.18 4.51
CA PHE A 51 1.55 -1.87 4.63
C PHE A 51 1.00 -2.21 6.02
N ILE A 52 1.37 -3.35 6.60
CA ILE A 52 0.96 -3.73 7.96
C ILE A 52 1.49 -2.73 8.98
N ALA A 53 2.77 -2.37 8.90
CA ALA A 53 3.41 -1.42 9.80
C ALA A 53 2.77 -0.03 9.72
N LEU A 54 2.48 0.44 8.50
CA LEU A 54 1.75 1.68 8.25
C LEU A 54 0.37 1.62 8.89
N GLY A 55 -0.44 0.60 8.61
CA GLY A 55 -1.77 0.44 9.20
C GLY A 55 -1.74 0.39 10.73
N ALA A 56 -0.82 -0.35 11.33
CA ALA A 56 -0.73 -0.45 12.79
C ALA A 56 -0.42 0.92 13.45
N ASN A 57 0.45 1.72 12.83
CA ASN A 57 1.07 2.89 13.43
C ASN A 57 0.70 4.24 12.79
N ILE A 58 -0.29 4.29 11.88
CA ILE A 58 -0.59 5.45 11.03
C ILE A 58 -0.87 6.78 11.76
N THR A 59 -1.20 6.73 13.05
CA THR A 59 -1.45 7.91 13.89
C THR A 59 -0.17 8.54 14.44
N ARG A 60 1.00 7.92 14.24
CA ARG A 60 2.29 8.52 14.59
C ARG A 60 2.70 9.46 13.46
N LYS A 61 3.01 10.72 13.79
CA LYS A 61 3.41 11.76 12.82
C LYS A 61 4.46 11.32 11.78
N PRO A 62 5.59 10.66 12.14
CA PRO A 62 6.56 10.22 11.13
C PRO A 62 5.97 9.13 10.22
N VAL A 63 5.24 8.17 10.79
CA VAL A 63 4.60 7.07 10.04
C VAL A 63 3.54 7.58 9.07
N TYR A 64 2.77 8.60 9.48
CA TYR A 64 1.82 9.26 8.59
C TYR A 64 2.51 9.79 7.33
N TRP A 65 3.60 10.54 7.48
CA TRP A 65 4.30 11.12 6.32
C TRP A 65 4.98 10.05 5.46
N VAL A 66 5.55 9.02 6.08
CA VAL A 66 6.07 7.86 5.35
C VAL A 66 4.94 7.21 4.55
N GLY A 67 3.74 7.02 5.12
CA GLY A 67 2.58 6.47 4.42
C GLY A 67 2.13 7.33 3.25
N VAL A 68 2.07 8.66 3.41
CA VAL A 68 1.75 9.60 2.32
C VAL A 68 2.74 9.48 1.18
N ILE A 69 4.05 9.55 1.49
CA ILE A 69 5.11 9.49 0.49
C ILE A 69 5.11 8.13 -0.21
N PHE A 70 4.99 7.05 0.56
CA PHE A 70 4.96 5.70 0.03
C PHE A 70 3.79 5.47 -0.92
N LEU A 71 2.57 5.87 -0.54
CA LEU A 71 1.40 5.80 -1.43
C LEU A 71 1.58 6.65 -2.68
N ALA A 72 2.15 7.86 -2.56
CA ALA A 72 2.43 8.71 -3.73
C ALA A 72 3.43 8.04 -4.69
N ILE A 73 4.50 7.42 -4.17
CA ILE A 73 5.46 6.66 -4.98
C ILE A 73 4.76 5.49 -5.67
N CYS A 74 3.96 4.71 -4.95
CA CYS A 74 3.22 3.58 -5.52
C CYS A 74 2.27 4.03 -6.64
N ILE A 75 1.57 5.16 -6.48
CA ILE A 75 0.70 5.72 -7.53
C ILE A 75 1.51 6.09 -8.77
N VAL A 76 2.65 6.76 -8.60
CA VAL A 76 3.53 7.12 -9.73
C VAL A 76 4.01 5.85 -10.44
N LEU A 77 4.52 4.87 -9.69
CA LEU A 77 5.01 3.61 -10.27
C LEU A 77 3.91 2.89 -11.08
N VAL A 78 2.69 2.80 -10.54
CA VAL A 78 1.58 2.13 -11.22
C VAL A 78 1.13 2.87 -12.48
N ILE A 79 1.14 4.21 -12.50
CA ILE A 79 0.73 4.99 -13.68
C ILE A 79 1.74 4.85 -14.83
N PHE A 80 3.03 4.73 -14.52
CA PHE A 80 4.09 4.62 -15.53
C PHE A 80 4.43 3.19 -15.94
N ASP A 81 3.81 2.19 -15.31
CA ASP A 81 3.92 0.78 -15.73
C ASP A 81 3.01 0.49 -16.93
N GLN A 82 3.08 -0.74 -17.46
CA GLN A 82 2.13 -1.25 -18.46
C GLN A 82 0.72 -1.33 -17.85
N PHE A 83 -0.01 -0.23 -17.96
CA PHE A 83 -1.30 -0.05 -17.31
C PHE A 83 -2.35 -1.09 -17.77
N GLY A 84 -2.74 -1.97 -16.86
CA GLY A 84 -3.81 -2.95 -17.04
C GLY A 84 -4.95 -2.80 -16.02
N LEU A 85 -5.88 -3.77 -16.05
CA LEU A 85 -7.02 -3.78 -15.13
C LEU A 85 -6.59 -3.97 -13.67
N ALA A 86 -5.56 -4.78 -13.42
CA ALA A 86 -5.01 -4.99 -12.09
C ALA A 86 -4.41 -3.69 -11.53
N ASP A 87 -3.74 -2.92 -12.38
CA ASP A 87 -3.14 -1.62 -12.04
C ASP A 87 -4.20 -0.59 -11.71
N LEU A 88 -5.32 -0.58 -12.43
CA LEU A 88 -6.47 0.28 -12.09
C LEU A 88 -7.01 -0.02 -10.69
N VAL A 89 -7.15 -1.30 -10.33
CA VAL A 89 -7.62 -1.70 -8.99
C VAL A 89 -6.61 -1.27 -7.93
N ALA A 90 -5.32 -1.55 -8.13
CA ALA A 90 -4.26 -1.12 -7.21
C ALA A 90 -4.22 0.41 -7.05
N LEU A 91 -4.34 1.14 -8.15
CA LEU A 91 -4.35 2.60 -8.20
C LEU A 91 -5.50 3.17 -7.35
N ILE A 92 -6.71 2.64 -7.47
CA ILE A 92 -7.85 3.06 -6.65
C ILE A 92 -7.56 2.80 -5.17
N LEU A 93 -7.03 1.62 -4.86
CA LEU A 93 -6.69 1.23 -3.49
C LEU A 93 -5.55 2.07 -2.89
N PHE A 94 -4.73 2.74 -3.70
CA PHE A 94 -3.74 3.70 -3.24
C PHE A 94 -4.28 5.12 -3.11
N ILE A 95 -5.04 5.59 -4.10
CA ILE A 95 -5.56 6.96 -4.14
C ILE A 95 -6.54 7.19 -3.00
N VAL A 96 -7.46 6.26 -2.74
CA VAL A 96 -8.50 6.42 -1.72
C VAL A 96 -7.91 6.67 -0.31
N PRO A 97 -7.02 5.81 0.24
CA PRO A 97 -6.43 6.07 1.54
C PRO A 97 -5.55 7.33 1.53
N LEU A 98 -4.84 7.64 0.43
CA LEU A 98 -4.05 8.87 0.33
C LEU A 98 -4.93 10.11 0.44
N VAL A 99 -6.03 10.17 -0.30
CA VAL A 99 -7.00 11.28 -0.26
C VAL A 99 -7.59 11.41 1.14
N ILE A 100 -7.98 10.30 1.79
CA ILE A 100 -8.49 10.33 3.17
C ILE A 100 -7.44 10.90 4.12
N MET A 101 -6.18 10.42 4.03
CA MET A 101 -5.09 10.89 4.87
C MET A 101 -4.89 12.40 4.73
N LEU A 102 -4.81 12.91 3.50
CA LEU A 102 -4.60 14.32 3.22
C LEU A 102 -5.80 15.19 3.64
N ALA A 103 -7.02 14.80 3.27
CA ALA A 103 -8.23 15.56 3.56
C ALA A 103 -8.58 15.59 5.06
N LYS A 104 -8.28 14.50 5.79
CA LYS A 104 -8.57 14.35 7.22
C LYS A 104 -7.31 14.39 8.07
N ARG A 105 -6.22 15.01 7.60
CA ARG A 105 -4.90 15.07 8.26
C ARG A 105 -4.95 15.33 9.77
N LYS A 106 -5.81 16.25 10.23
CA LYS A 106 -5.95 16.57 11.66
C LYS A 106 -6.35 15.34 12.49
N GLU A 107 -7.16 14.44 11.95
CA GLU A 107 -7.57 13.22 12.65
C GLU A 107 -6.44 12.19 12.80
N PHE A 108 -5.35 12.34 12.05
CA PHE A 108 -4.18 11.44 12.10
C PHE A 108 -3.03 12.00 12.95
N ILE A 109 -2.83 13.32 12.94
CA ILE A 109 -1.63 13.95 13.52
C ILE A 109 -1.96 14.96 14.64
N ALA A 110 -3.22 15.34 14.87
CA ALA A 110 -3.57 16.35 15.87
C ALA A 110 -3.66 15.80 17.31
N ALA A 111 -2.69 14.98 17.71
CA ALA A 111 -2.41 14.67 19.11
C ALA A 111 -1.12 15.36 19.53
#